data_AF-A0A4Y7TJ46-F1
#
_entry.id   AF-A0A4Y7TJ46-F1
#
_cell.length_a   1.000
_cell.length_b   1.000
_cell.length_c   1.000
_cell.angle_alpha   90.00
_cell.angle_beta   90.00
_cell.angle_gamma   90.00
#
_symmetry.space_group_name_H-M   'P 1'
#
loop_
_entity.id
_entity.type
_entity.pdbx_description
1 polymer ?
#
loop_
_entity_poly.entity_id
_entity_poly.type
_entity_poly.pdbx_seq_one_letter_code
_entity_poly.pdbx_strand_id
1 'polypeptide(L)'
;MSECPILVWMLSLNREYTVAEYDQCFKLVEECIGYTKFPYQPRNEDSFRKIITAMLPLLMMRHRRIPRAKWRDCQNQQGKHWIEQLFEEPPLEKFNHSMIGYHLAISNSLCGMAMTQGERQKVVNIGLGIIQYAVEPRGTPIPTYVESMSHKLTANELASLQGQTEAVMLRRICILFALKDSYMRAVGQPIGFDHARIDFDVVNGKAQMDGKPLIGWEFRVFTANLGVARGTRIVHEQYECVCAFFRGPTAETKFIWHQTPRELESWVQFINIDQMVKVIPKLTA
;
A
#
# COMPACT_ATOMS: atom_id res chain seq x y z
N MET A 1 17.38 18.06 -9.58
CA MET A 1 16.32 17.80 -8.59
C MET A 1 16.52 16.38 -8.08
N SER A 2 16.79 16.21 -6.79
CA SER A 2 16.94 14.88 -6.19
C SER A 2 15.62 14.13 -6.31
N GLU A 3 15.64 12.92 -6.87
CA GLU A 3 14.50 12.02 -6.94
C GLU A 3 14.00 11.75 -5.51
N CYS A 4 12.68 11.89 -5.27
CA CYS A 4 12.11 11.60 -3.95
C CYS A 4 12.21 10.09 -3.70
N PRO A 5 12.97 9.63 -2.69
CA PRO A 5 13.18 8.21 -2.47
C PRO A 5 11.87 7.55 -2.08
N ILE A 6 11.62 6.38 -2.67
CA ILE A 6 10.46 5.55 -2.36
C ILE A 6 10.90 4.44 -1.41
N LEU A 7 10.10 4.21 -0.37
CA LEU A 7 10.23 3.06 0.50
C LEU A 7 8.86 2.41 0.68
N VAL A 8 8.82 1.08 0.74
CA VAL A 8 7.59 0.31 0.96
C VAL A 8 7.86 -0.71 2.04
N TRP A 9 7.00 -0.77 3.04
CA TRP A 9 7.08 -1.75 4.09
C TRP A 9 5.90 -2.69 3.99
N MET A 10 6.17 -3.99 3.90
CA MET A 10 5.16 -5.03 3.75
C MET A 10 5.18 -5.89 5.01
N LEU A 11 4.07 -5.89 5.74
CA LEU A 11 3.86 -6.64 6.97
C LEU A 11 3.04 -7.89 6.68
N SER A 12 3.67 -9.05 6.82
CA SER A 12 3.01 -10.35 6.72
C SER A 12 2.38 -10.76 8.06
N LEU A 13 1.10 -11.09 8.01
CA LEU A 13 0.36 -11.74 9.09
C LEU A 13 0.44 -13.26 8.89
N ASN A 14 1.65 -13.78 9.00
CA ASN A 14 2.03 -15.17 8.69
C ASN A 14 1.57 -16.19 9.74
N ARG A 15 0.88 -15.77 10.79
CA ARG A 15 0.23 -16.62 11.79
C ARG A 15 -0.96 -15.88 12.43
N GLU A 16 -1.75 -16.60 13.21
CA GLU A 16 -2.75 -15.99 14.06
C GLU A 16 -2.11 -15.17 15.19
N TYR A 17 -2.77 -14.07 15.54
CA TYR A 17 -2.38 -13.21 16.65
C TYR A 17 -3.07 -13.67 17.94
N THR A 18 -2.45 -13.37 19.08
CA THR A 18 -3.07 -13.62 20.38
C THR A 18 -3.79 -12.37 20.90
N VAL A 19 -4.74 -12.54 21.82
CA VAL A 19 -5.43 -11.40 22.46
C VAL A 19 -4.44 -10.48 23.18
N ALA A 20 -3.41 -11.05 23.82
CA ALA A 20 -2.36 -10.24 24.48
C ALA A 20 -1.58 -9.37 23.49
N GLU A 21 -1.29 -9.88 22.29
CA GLU A 21 -0.64 -9.10 21.23
C GLU A 21 -1.59 -8.02 20.70
N TYR A 22 -2.88 -8.33 20.54
CA TYR A 22 -3.89 -7.34 20.19
C TYR A 22 -3.92 -6.20 21.20
N ASP A 23 -3.97 -6.51 22.49
CA ASP A 23 -4.04 -5.51 23.57
C ASP A 23 -2.81 -4.60 23.59
N GLN A 24 -1.62 -5.17 23.37
CA GLN A 24 -0.37 -4.40 23.27
C GLN A 24 -0.38 -3.45 22.07
N CYS A 25 -0.79 -3.93 20.90
CA CYS A 25 -0.90 -3.11 19.69
C CYS A 25 -1.97 -2.01 19.86
N PHE A 26 -3.14 -2.36 20.40
CA PHE A 26 -4.25 -1.44 20.62
C PHE A 26 -3.84 -0.30 21.56
N LYS A 27 -3.26 -0.63 22.71
CA LYS A 27 -2.77 0.36 23.68
C LYS A 27 -1.74 1.29 23.07
N LEU A 28 -0.76 0.76 22.33
CA LEU A 28 0.26 1.59 21.67
C LEU A 28 -0.39 2.59 20.70
N VAL A 29 -1.34 2.13 19.90
CA VAL A 29 -2.03 2.97 18.92
C VAL A 29 -2.87 4.05 19.61
N GLU A 30 -3.62 3.72 20.67
CA GLU A 30 -4.37 4.71 21.45
C GLU A 30 -3.46 5.79 22.06
N GLU A 31 -2.27 5.40 22.55
CA GLU A 31 -1.32 6.32 23.16
C GLU A 31 -0.60 7.20 22.13
N CYS A 32 -0.26 6.66 20.96
CA CYS A 32 0.64 7.32 20.01
C CYS A 32 -0.06 7.96 18.80
N ILE A 33 -1.26 7.50 18.46
CA ILE A 33 -1.97 7.82 17.21
C ILE A 33 -3.31 8.51 17.52
N GLY A 34 -3.32 9.85 17.48
CA GLY A 34 -4.50 10.63 17.85
C GLY A 34 -5.54 10.85 16.74
N TYR A 35 -5.23 10.56 15.47
CA TYR A 35 -6.11 10.87 14.33
C TYR A 35 -7.18 9.82 14.06
N THR A 36 -7.10 8.64 14.69
CA THR A 36 -8.07 7.56 14.48
C THR A 36 -8.40 6.88 15.80
N LYS A 37 -9.66 6.47 15.94
CA LYS A 37 -10.13 5.69 17.08
C LYS A 37 -10.60 4.34 16.58
N PHE A 38 -9.92 3.28 17.01
CA PHE A 38 -10.33 1.92 16.69
C PHE A 38 -11.27 1.40 17.79
N PRO A 39 -12.39 0.76 17.45
CA PRO A 39 -13.19 0.05 18.44
C PRO A 39 -12.41 -1.18 18.93
N TYR A 40 -12.38 -1.38 20.25
CA TYR A 40 -11.77 -2.55 20.87
C TYR A 40 -12.56 -3.82 20.50
N GLN A 41 -11.96 -4.65 19.64
CA GLN A 41 -12.57 -5.86 19.08
C GLN A 41 -11.51 -6.96 18.91
N PRO A 42 -10.99 -7.55 20.00
CA PRO A 42 -9.84 -8.46 19.97
C PRO A 42 -10.07 -9.75 19.18
N ARG A 43 -11.32 -10.16 18.98
CA ARG A 43 -11.69 -11.34 18.20
C ARG A 43 -11.97 -11.05 16.73
N ASN A 44 -11.87 -9.79 16.31
CA ASN A 44 -12.08 -9.39 14.92
C ASN A 44 -10.72 -9.21 14.23
N GLU A 45 -10.40 -10.11 13.30
CA GLU A 45 -9.14 -10.05 12.53
C GLU A 45 -8.98 -8.75 11.75
N ASP A 46 -10.06 -8.18 11.21
CA ASP A 46 -10.00 -6.90 10.51
C ASP A 46 -9.69 -5.74 11.44
N SER A 47 -10.13 -5.83 12.69
CA SER A 47 -9.74 -4.86 13.72
C SER A 47 -8.23 -4.94 13.98
N PHE A 48 -7.69 -6.15 14.15
CA PHE A 48 -6.26 -6.33 14.33
C PHE A 48 -5.44 -5.84 13.13
N ARG A 49 -5.84 -6.20 11.90
CA ARG A 49 -5.21 -5.73 10.65
C ARG A 49 -5.12 -4.21 10.62
N LYS A 50 -6.21 -3.50 10.98
CA LYS A 50 -6.23 -2.03 11.02
C LYS A 50 -5.24 -1.48 12.05
N ILE A 51 -5.26 -2.01 13.27
CA ILE A 51 -4.40 -1.56 14.37
C ILE A 51 -2.93 -1.80 14.05
N ILE A 52 -2.55 -3.03 13.66
CA ILE A 52 -1.14 -3.36 13.40
C ILE A 52 -0.58 -2.61 12.20
N THR A 53 -1.41 -2.33 11.18
CA THR A 53 -1.01 -1.52 10.03
C THR A 53 -0.80 -0.05 10.43
N ALA A 54 -1.65 0.49 11.32
CA ALA A 54 -1.52 1.85 11.82
C ALA A 54 -0.22 2.09 12.59
N MET A 55 0.44 1.04 13.08
CA MET A 55 1.73 1.15 13.77
C MET A 55 2.93 1.28 12.79
N LEU A 56 2.76 1.03 11.48
CA LEU A 56 3.87 1.09 10.51
C LEU A 56 4.58 2.47 10.47
N PRO A 57 3.87 3.61 10.49
CA PRO A 57 4.52 4.93 10.59
C PRO A 57 5.37 5.09 11.86
N LEU A 58 4.93 4.54 13.00
CA LEU A 58 5.69 4.57 14.25
C LEU A 58 7.01 3.80 14.11
N LEU A 59 6.94 2.57 13.56
CA LEU A 59 8.13 1.76 13.32
C LEU A 59 9.08 2.46 12.32
N MET A 60 8.55 3.13 11.30
CA MET A 60 9.36 3.88 10.32
C MET A 60 10.12 5.02 10.98
N MET A 61 9.44 5.85 11.77
CA MET A 61 10.10 6.97 12.45
C MET A 61 11.13 6.47 13.46
N ARG A 62 10.85 5.36 14.15
CA ARG A 62 11.82 4.69 15.01
C ARG A 62 13.03 4.18 14.25
N HIS A 63 12.84 3.56 13.09
CA HIS A 63 13.93 3.07 12.24
C HIS A 63 14.81 4.23 11.74
N ARG A 64 14.20 5.38 11.43
CA ARG A 64 14.89 6.64 11.10
C ARG A 64 15.53 7.34 12.32
N ARG A 65 15.40 6.78 13.52
CA ARG A 65 15.90 7.33 14.79
C ARG A 65 15.34 8.71 15.13
N ILE A 66 14.10 8.99 14.73
CA ILE A 66 13.39 10.23 15.04
C ILE A 66 12.45 9.98 16.23
N PRO A 67 12.69 10.58 17.41
CA PRO A 67 11.85 10.37 18.59
C PRO A 67 10.40 10.80 18.37
N ARG A 68 9.43 10.16 19.05
CA ARG A 68 8.00 10.46 18.88
C ARG A 68 7.65 11.93 19.06
N ALA A 69 8.31 12.62 20.00
CA ALA A 69 8.08 14.04 20.29
C ALA A 69 8.53 14.99 19.16
N LYS A 70 9.37 14.53 18.22
CA LYS A 70 9.95 15.36 17.14
C LYS A 70 9.21 15.24 15.81
N TRP A 71 7.99 14.72 15.81
CA TRP A 71 7.19 14.69 14.60
C TRP A 71 5.69 14.65 14.90
N ARG A 72 4.92 15.06 13.90
CA ARG A 72 3.46 14.98 13.93
C ARG A 72 2.94 14.35 12.65
N ASP A 73 1.84 13.63 12.79
CA ASP A 73 1.05 13.16 11.67
C ASP A 73 0.01 14.22 11.30
N CYS A 74 -0.09 14.51 10.02
CA CYS A 74 -1.01 15.47 9.45
C CYS A 74 -1.87 14.79 8.40
N GLN A 75 -3.13 15.25 8.28
CA GLN A 75 -4.10 14.71 7.34
C GLN A 75 -4.77 15.83 6.55
N ASN A 76 -5.10 15.58 5.27
CA ASN A 76 -5.90 16.50 4.47
C ASN A 76 -7.39 16.10 4.48
N GLN A 77 -8.25 16.88 3.84
CA GLN A 77 -9.70 16.61 3.76
C GLN A 77 -10.05 15.28 3.05
N GLN A 78 -9.14 14.75 2.23
CA GLN A 78 -9.30 13.48 1.51
C GLN A 78 -8.72 12.28 2.29
N GLY A 79 -8.30 12.48 3.54
CA GLY A 79 -7.72 11.43 4.36
C GLY A 79 -6.28 11.07 4.01
N LYS A 80 -5.57 11.89 3.22
CA LYS A 80 -4.17 11.68 2.85
C LYS A 80 -3.25 12.13 3.98
N HIS A 81 -2.30 11.28 4.33
CA HIS A 81 -1.41 11.50 5.46
C HIS A 81 -0.01 11.95 5.03
N TRP A 82 0.60 12.82 5.84
CA TRP A 82 2.01 13.11 5.79
C TRP A 82 2.54 13.39 7.20
N ILE A 83 3.83 13.12 7.39
CA ILE A 83 4.55 13.38 8.62
C ILE A 83 5.39 14.64 8.44
N GLU A 84 5.27 15.55 9.41
CA GLU A 84 6.13 16.72 9.54
C GLU A 84 7.09 16.51 10.70
N GLN A 85 8.37 16.73 10.46
CA GLN A 85 9.41 16.69 11.48
C GLN A 85 9.50 18.06 12.15
N LEU A 86 9.42 18.06 13.48
CA LEU A 86 9.51 19.25 14.32
C LEU A 86 10.98 19.48 14.66
N PHE A 87 11.60 20.43 13.96
CA PHE A 87 12.95 20.90 14.26
C PHE A 87 12.85 22.25 14.98
N GLU A 88 13.71 22.50 15.97
CA GLU A 88 13.74 23.77 16.70
C GLU A 88 14.23 24.91 15.80
N GLU A 89 15.21 24.66 14.92
CA GLU A 89 15.73 25.63 13.94
C GLU A 89 16.18 24.96 12.62
N PRO A 90 15.27 24.44 11.78
CA PRO A 90 15.66 23.92 10.47
C PRO A 90 15.90 25.09 9.51
N PRO A 91 16.95 25.07 8.67
CA PRO A 91 17.00 25.90 7.48
C PRO A 91 15.73 25.67 6.66
N LEU A 92 14.98 26.74 6.31
CA LEU A 92 13.68 26.67 5.61
C LEU A 92 13.69 25.72 4.40
N GLU A 93 14.79 25.68 3.65
CA GLU A 93 14.96 24.82 2.48
C GLU A 93 14.92 23.32 2.82
N LYS A 94 15.50 22.92 3.96
CA LYS A 94 15.50 21.52 4.41
C LYS A 94 14.14 21.11 4.95
N PHE A 95 13.43 22.03 5.60
CA PHE A 95 12.09 21.77 6.12
C PHE A 95 11.11 21.38 5.00
N ASN A 96 11.10 22.15 3.91
CA ASN A 96 10.21 21.92 2.77
C ASN A 96 10.41 20.56 2.09
N HIS A 97 11.60 19.96 2.18
CA HIS A 97 11.90 18.64 1.58
C HIS A 97 11.95 17.51 2.62
N SER A 98 11.56 17.78 3.87
CA SER A 98 11.64 16.81 4.98
C SER A 98 10.33 16.07 5.24
N MET A 99 9.24 16.45 4.57
CA MET A 99 7.94 15.84 4.79
C MET A 99 7.91 14.43 4.24
N ILE A 100 7.26 13.52 4.95
CA ILE A 100 7.14 12.13 4.56
C ILE A 100 5.67 11.83 4.34
N GLY A 101 5.27 11.70 3.08
CA GLY A 101 3.92 11.24 2.74
C GLY A 101 3.88 9.72 2.77
N TYR A 102 2.76 9.17 3.22
CA TYR A 102 2.59 7.73 3.28
C TYR A 102 1.14 7.31 3.02
N HIS A 103 0.98 6.05 2.66
CA HIS A 103 -0.33 5.40 2.51
C HIS A 103 -0.29 3.98 3.04
N LEU A 104 -1.32 3.62 3.81
CA LEU A 104 -1.49 2.30 4.40
C LEU A 104 -2.49 1.49 3.57
N ALA A 105 -2.17 0.21 3.34
CA ALA A 105 -3.04 -0.72 2.63
C ALA A 105 -3.10 -2.06 3.37
N ILE A 106 -4.25 -2.72 3.27
CA ILE A 106 -4.52 -4.01 3.90
C ILE A 106 -5.15 -4.93 2.85
N SER A 107 -4.70 -6.17 2.77
CA SER A 107 -5.26 -7.22 1.95
C SER A 107 -5.04 -8.57 2.63
N ASN A 108 -6.10 -9.15 3.21
CA ASN A 108 -6.08 -10.44 3.89
C ASN A 108 -4.88 -10.62 4.85
N SER A 109 -3.87 -11.41 4.48
CA SER A 109 -2.70 -11.70 5.33
C SER A 109 -1.53 -10.73 5.12
N LEU A 110 -1.70 -9.72 4.27
CA LEU A 110 -0.66 -8.77 3.90
C LEU A 110 -1.12 -7.33 4.16
N CYS A 111 -0.38 -6.65 5.01
CA CYS A 111 -0.51 -5.23 5.27
C CYS A 111 0.68 -4.50 4.66
N GLY A 112 0.53 -3.22 4.34
CA GLY A 112 1.65 -2.46 3.80
C GLY A 112 1.56 -0.97 3.99
N MET A 113 2.71 -0.31 3.89
CA MET A 113 2.86 1.12 3.89
C MET A 113 3.79 1.52 2.75
N ALA A 114 3.29 2.30 1.80
CA ALA A 114 4.15 3.01 0.86
C ALA A 114 4.46 4.39 1.43
N MET A 115 5.71 4.85 1.30
CA MET A 115 6.14 6.17 1.76
C MET A 115 7.08 6.84 0.74
N THR A 116 7.11 8.17 0.77
CA THR A 116 8.07 8.97 0.00
C THR A 116 8.39 10.25 0.75
N GLN A 117 9.58 10.81 0.53
CA GLN A 117 10.04 12.03 1.20
C GLN A 117 10.28 13.17 0.20
N GLY A 118 9.85 14.38 0.55
CA GLY A 118 9.98 15.56 -0.29
C GLY A 118 9.03 16.69 0.11
N GLU A 119 8.66 17.52 -0.87
CA GLU A 119 7.66 18.59 -0.70
C GLU A 119 6.26 18.03 -0.47
N ARG A 120 5.45 18.72 0.35
CA ARG A 120 4.08 18.30 0.67
C ARG A 120 3.28 17.84 -0.56
N GLN A 121 3.27 18.65 -1.61
CA GLN A 121 2.49 18.38 -2.83
C GLN A 121 2.98 17.14 -3.59
N LYS A 122 4.26 16.78 -3.45
CA LYS A 122 4.88 15.62 -4.09
C LYS A 122 4.73 14.35 -3.26
N VAL A 123 4.53 14.47 -1.94
CA VAL A 123 4.47 13.31 -1.05
C VAL A 123 3.05 12.87 -0.69
N VAL A 124 2.06 13.77 -0.70
CA VAL A 124 0.67 13.39 -0.37
C VAL A 124 0.05 12.48 -1.44
N ASN A 125 0.46 12.60 -2.69
CA ASN A 125 -0.07 11.82 -3.81
C ASN A 125 0.64 10.47 -3.97
N ILE A 126 0.42 9.60 -2.98
CA ILE A 126 0.98 8.25 -2.88
C ILE A 126 -0.10 7.24 -2.57
N GLY A 127 -0.08 6.08 -3.24
CA GLY A 127 -1.05 5.01 -2.99
C GLY A 127 -0.43 3.62 -3.13
N LEU A 128 -0.99 2.66 -2.40
CA LEU A 128 -0.58 1.27 -2.40
C LEU A 128 -1.80 0.40 -2.66
N GLY A 129 -1.78 -0.35 -3.76
CA GLY A 129 -2.74 -1.40 -4.09
C GLY A 129 -2.14 -2.77 -3.77
N ILE A 130 -2.92 -3.64 -3.15
CA ILE A 130 -2.50 -5.00 -2.78
C ILE A 130 -3.67 -5.93 -3.11
N ILE A 131 -3.51 -6.78 -4.11
CA ILE A 131 -4.53 -7.73 -4.56
C ILE A 131 -4.00 -9.15 -4.40
N GLN A 132 -4.75 -10.00 -3.70
CA GLN A 132 -4.39 -11.40 -3.60
C GLN A 132 -4.57 -12.08 -4.96
N TYR A 133 -3.59 -12.90 -5.35
CA TYR A 133 -3.65 -13.78 -6.50
C TYR A 133 -4.57 -14.98 -6.18
N ALA A 134 -5.86 -14.72 -6.18
CA ALA A 134 -6.91 -15.69 -5.89
C ALA A 134 -8.22 -15.27 -6.55
N VAL A 135 -9.07 -16.26 -6.84
CA VAL A 135 -10.46 -16.04 -7.25
C VAL A 135 -11.37 -16.10 -6.03
N GLU A 136 -12.35 -15.21 -5.99
CA GLU A 136 -13.39 -15.20 -4.95
C GLU A 136 -14.77 -15.16 -5.60
N PRO A 137 -15.71 -16.07 -5.25
CA PRO A 137 -15.56 -17.16 -4.28
C PRO A 137 -14.56 -18.24 -4.71
N ARG A 138 -13.91 -18.89 -3.74
CA ARG A 138 -12.96 -19.98 -4.01
C ARG A 138 -13.59 -21.10 -4.84
N GLY A 139 -12.84 -21.58 -5.84
CA GLY A 139 -13.27 -22.64 -6.76
C GLY A 139 -14.02 -22.13 -7.99
N THR A 140 -14.30 -20.83 -8.09
CA THR A 140 -14.85 -20.22 -9.30
C THR A 140 -13.87 -20.36 -10.48
N PRO A 141 -14.32 -20.80 -11.67
CA PRO A 141 -13.49 -20.78 -12.87
C PRO A 141 -13.01 -19.36 -13.19
N ILE A 142 -11.74 -19.23 -13.58
CA ILE A 142 -11.13 -17.91 -13.86
C ILE A 142 -11.92 -17.10 -14.91
N PRO A 143 -12.42 -17.68 -16.02
CA PRO A 143 -13.23 -16.94 -16.98
C PRO A 143 -14.49 -16.33 -16.35
N THR A 144 -15.19 -17.09 -15.50
CA THR A 144 -16.39 -16.64 -14.78
C THR A 144 -16.06 -15.53 -13.78
N TYR A 145 -14.92 -15.66 -13.08
CA TYR A 145 -14.45 -14.60 -12.19
C TYR A 145 -14.17 -13.30 -12.97
N VAL A 146 -13.50 -13.38 -14.12
CA VAL A 146 -13.21 -12.22 -14.98
C VAL A 146 -14.50 -11.59 -15.51
N GLU A 147 -15.47 -12.40 -15.94
CA GLU A 147 -16.78 -11.93 -16.37
C GLU A 147 -17.49 -11.17 -15.25
N SER A 148 -17.47 -11.69 -14.02
CA SER A 148 -18.06 -11.01 -12.85
C SER A 148 -17.40 -9.65 -12.54
N MET A 149 -16.13 -9.49 -12.92
CA MET A 149 -15.34 -8.29 -12.71
C MET A 149 -15.35 -7.32 -13.90
N SER A 150 -15.99 -7.69 -15.01
CA SER A 150 -15.96 -6.94 -16.28
C SER A 150 -16.44 -5.49 -16.16
N HIS A 151 -17.44 -5.23 -15.32
CA HIS A 151 -17.98 -3.90 -15.07
C HIS A 151 -16.98 -2.91 -14.44
N LYS A 152 -15.85 -3.38 -13.92
CA LYS A 152 -14.77 -2.55 -13.35
C LYS A 152 -13.61 -2.30 -14.32
N LEU A 153 -13.66 -2.95 -15.49
CA LEU A 153 -12.61 -2.94 -16.49
C LEU A 153 -13.07 -2.12 -17.70
N THR A 154 -12.11 -1.49 -18.36
CA THR A 154 -12.38 -0.81 -19.63
C THR A 154 -12.44 -1.82 -20.78
N ALA A 155 -12.94 -1.39 -21.94
CA ALA A 155 -12.92 -2.22 -23.15
C ALA A 155 -11.49 -2.65 -23.55
N ASN A 156 -10.50 -1.76 -23.39
CA ASN A 156 -9.10 -2.05 -23.71
C ASN A 156 -8.52 -3.10 -22.74
N GLU A 157 -8.79 -2.95 -21.45
CA GLU A 157 -8.36 -3.90 -20.44
C GLU A 157 -8.99 -5.27 -20.65
N LEU A 158 -10.30 -5.32 -20.95
CA LEU A 158 -10.99 -6.56 -21.29
C LEU A 158 -10.40 -7.23 -22.54
N ALA A 159 -10.13 -6.45 -23.59
CA ALA A 159 -9.47 -6.94 -24.80
C ALA A 159 -8.08 -7.53 -24.48
N SER A 160 -7.34 -6.92 -23.55
CA SER A 160 -6.02 -7.43 -23.11
C SER A 160 -6.08 -8.79 -22.41
N LEU A 161 -7.25 -9.21 -21.92
CA LEU A 161 -7.45 -10.51 -21.27
C LEU A 161 -7.88 -11.60 -22.26
N GLN A 162 -8.41 -11.24 -23.44
CA GLN A 162 -8.90 -12.19 -24.44
C GLN A 162 -7.77 -13.06 -25.00
N GLY A 163 -8.07 -14.34 -25.23
CA GLY A 163 -7.14 -15.32 -25.80
C GLY A 163 -5.94 -15.69 -24.90
N GLN A 164 -5.90 -15.21 -23.66
CA GLN A 164 -4.85 -15.56 -22.70
C GLN A 164 -5.16 -16.89 -22.00
N THR A 165 -4.12 -17.57 -21.50
CA THR A 165 -4.29 -18.71 -20.60
C THR A 165 -4.87 -18.25 -19.26
N GLU A 166 -5.59 -19.13 -18.56
CA GLU A 166 -6.24 -18.76 -17.29
C GLU A 166 -5.25 -18.18 -16.25
N ALA A 167 -4.07 -18.77 -16.12
CA ALA A 167 -3.03 -18.28 -15.20
C ALA A 167 -2.57 -16.86 -15.53
N VAL A 168 -2.41 -16.54 -16.82
CA VAL A 168 -2.04 -15.20 -17.30
C VAL A 168 -3.19 -14.23 -17.10
N MET A 169 -4.42 -14.68 -17.38
CA MET A 169 -5.63 -13.89 -17.22
C MET A 169 -5.83 -13.47 -15.76
N LEU A 170 -5.73 -14.41 -14.82
CA LEU A 170 -5.81 -14.13 -13.38
C LEU A 170 -4.70 -13.16 -12.94
N ARG A 171 -3.48 -13.34 -13.44
CA ARG A 171 -2.37 -12.44 -13.08
C ARG A 171 -2.61 -11.02 -13.56
N ARG A 172 -3.00 -10.87 -14.82
CA ARG A 172 -3.26 -9.56 -15.44
C ARG A 172 -4.39 -8.85 -14.72
N ILE A 173 -5.49 -9.53 -14.42
CA ILE A 173 -6.62 -8.89 -13.72
C ILE A 173 -6.24 -8.46 -12.28
N CYS A 174 -5.46 -9.27 -11.55
CA CYS A 174 -4.95 -8.87 -10.24
C CYS A 174 -4.06 -7.62 -10.31
N ILE A 175 -3.16 -7.55 -11.31
CA ILE A 175 -2.29 -6.39 -11.52
C ILE A 175 -3.11 -5.15 -11.91
N LEU A 176 -4.09 -5.28 -12.81
CA LEU A 176 -4.97 -4.18 -13.20
C LEU A 176 -5.74 -3.62 -12.00
N PHE A 177 -6.28 -4.49 -11.14
CA PHE A 177 -6.93 -4.04 -9.91
C PHE A 177 -5.96 -3.38 -8.94
N ALA A 178 -4.74 -3.92 -8.78
CA ALA A 178 -3.73 -3.30 -7.93
C ALA A 178 -3.32 -1.91 -8.46
N LEU A 179 -3.18 -1.74 -9.78
CA LEU A 179 -2.93 -0.46 -10.43
C LEU A 179 -4.06 0.55 -10.14
N LYS A 180 -5.32 0.17 -10.41
CA LYS A 180 -6.48 1.03 -10.16
C LYS A 180 -6.61 1.42 -8.69
N ASP A 181 -6.50 0.45 -7.78
CA ASP A 181 -6.56 0.69 -6.34
C ASP A 181 -5.44 1.61 -5.89
N SER A 182 -4.20 1.38 -6.34
CA SER A 182 -3.06 2.23 -5.99
C SER A 182 -3.27 3.67 -6.45
N TYR A 183 -3.77 3.89 -7.67
CA TYR A 183 -4.01 5.22 -8.21
C TYR A 183 -5.16 5.95 -7.48
N MET A 184 -6.32 5.31 -7.35
CA MET A 184 -7.47 5.91 -6.64
C MET A 184 -7.12 6.28 -5.20
N ARG A 185 -6.39 5.41 -4.51
CA ARG A 185 -5.88 5.69 -3.18
C ARG A 185 -4.89 6.84 -3.21
N ALA A 186 -4.03 6.93 -4.21
CA ALA A 186 -3.06 8.00 -4.35
C ALA A 186 -3.72 9.38 -4.49
N VAL A 187 -4.74 9.51 -5.34
CA VAL A 187 -5.48 10.77 -5.54
C VAL A 187 -6.58 11.04 -4.51
N GLY A 188 -6.82 10.09 -3.59
CA GLY A 188 -7.82 10.25 -2.51
C GLY A 188 -9.27 10.16 -2.99
N GLN A 189 -9.55 9.30 -3.98
CA GLN A 189 -10.94 9.03 -4.39
C GLN A 189 -11.71 8.32 -3.26
N PRO A 190 -13.02 8.60 -3.11
CA PRO A 190 -13.84 7.96 -2.10
C PRO A 190 -14.13 6.48 -2.43
N ILE A 191 -14.58 5.74 -1.42
CA ILE A 191 -15.13 4.39 -1.60
C ILE A 191 -16.30 4.48 -2.58
N GLY A 192 -16.34 3.56 -3.55
CA GLY A 192 -17.37 3.52 -4.58
C GLY A 192 -17.05 4.33 -5.84
N PHE A 193 -15.85 4.92 -5.94
CA PHE A 193 -15.38 5.45 -7.21
C PHE A 193 -15.35 4.35 -8.28
N ASP A 194 -15.80 4.70 -9.48
CA ASP A 194 -15.91 3.75 -10.58
C ASP A 194 -14.54 3.43 -11.21
N HIS A 195 -14.09 2.19 -10.99
CA HIS A 195 -12.87 1.64 -11.58
C HIS A 195 -12.84 1.71 -13.11
N ALA A 196 -13.99 1.65 -13.79
CA ALA A 196 -14.06 1.66 -15.25
C ALA A 196 -13.69 3.02 -15.87
N ARG A 197 -13.58 4.07 -15.05
CA ARG A 197 -13.12 5.40 -15.50
C ARG A 197 -11.61 5.49 -15.70
N ILE A 198 -10.86 4.55 -15.13
CA ILE A 198 -9.41 4.49 -15.20
C ILE A 198 -9.01 3.35 -16.12
N ASP A 199 -8.16 3.63 -17.09
CA ASP A 199 -7.70 2.68 -18.09
C ASP A 199 -6.18 2.54 -17.97
N PHE A 200 -5.72 1.30 -17.75
CA PHE A 200 -4.31 0.95 -17.77
C PHE A 200 -3.98 0.09 -18.98
N ASP A 201 -3.34 0.69 -19.97
CA ASP A 201 -2.72 -0.01 -21.08
C ASP A 201 -1.25 -0.27 -20.73
N VAL A 202 -1.06 -1.33 -19.95
CA VAL A 202 0.27 -1.78 -19.48
C VAL A 202 1.20 -2.10 -20.65
N VAL A 203 0.68 -2.65 -21.74
CA VAL A 203 1.49 -3.09 -22.90
C VAL A 203 2.12 -1.89 -23.59
N ASN A 204 1.34 -0.82 -23.80
CA ASN A 204 1.82 0.39 -24.45
C ASN A 204 2.36 1.44 -23.46
N GLY A 205 2.42 1.11 -22.16
CA GLY A 205 2.90 2.02 -21.12
C GLY A 205 2.03 3.27 -20.94
N LYS A 206 0.73 3.17 -21.19
CA LYS A 206 -0.21 4.30 -21.06
C LYS A 206 -1.15 4.08 -19.88
N ALA A 207 -1.48 5.17 -19.21
CA ALA A 207 -2.56 5.20 -18.24
C ALA A 207 -3.39 6.46 -18.46
N GLN A 208 -4.71 6.34 -18.39
CA GLN A 208 -5.62 7.45 -18.58
C GLN A 208 -6.82 7.36 -17.63
N MET A 209 -7.42 8.50 -17.31
CA MET A 209 -8.68 8.59 -16.58
C MET A 209 -9.61 9.52 -17.32
N ASP A 210 -10.81 9.05 -17.65
CA ASP A 210 -11.78 9.79 -18.48
C ASP A 210 -11.17 10.33 -19.79
N GLY A 211 -10.33 9.52 -20.43
CA GLY A 211 -9.61 9.88 -21.66
C GLY A 211 -8.45 10.87 -21.49
N LYS A 212 -8.13 11.30 -20.26
CA LYS A 212 -7.00 12.19 -19.97
C LYS A 212 -5.79 11.37 -19.51
N PRO A 213 -4.59 11.59 -20.07
CA PRO A 213 -3.41 10.84 -19.68
C PRO A 213 -3.02 11.14 -18.23
N LEU A 214 -2.59 10.11 -17.50
CA LEU A 214 -2.08 10.22 -16.13
C LEU A 214 -0.61 10.67 -16.14
N ILE A 215 -0.38 11.88 -16.66
CA ILE A 215 0.94 12.50 -16.71
C ILE A 215 1.47 12.68 -15.28
N GLY A 216 2.74 12.41 -15.08
CA GLY A 216 3.42 12.57 -13.81
C GLY A 216 3.35 11.37 -12.89
N TRP A 217 2.72 10.26 -13.31
CA TRP A 217 2.55 9.09 -12.46
C TRP A 217 3.58 8.00 -12.72
N GLU A 218 4.21 7.52 -11.65
CA GLU A 218 5.05 6.34 -11.65
C GLU A 218 4.35 5.22 -10.91
N PHE A 219 4.22 4.06 -11.55
CA PHE A 219 3.67 2.83 -11.01
C PHE A 219 4.78 1.80 -10.85
N ARG A 220 5.05 1.36 -9.63
CA ARG A 220 5.98 0.27 -9.35
C ARG A 220 5.20 -0.99 -9.03
N VAL A 221 5.38 -2.04 -9.82
CA VAL A 221 4.67 -3.31 -9.69
C VAL A 221 5.63 -4.38 -9.18
N PHE A 222 5.20 -5.13 -8.17
CA PHE A 222 5.96 -6.23 -7.60
C PHE A 222 5.04 -7.29 -7.02
N THR A 223 5.55 -8.51 -6.87
CA THR A 223 4.81 -9.64 -6.32
C THR A 223 5.33 -9.97 -4.92
N ALA A 224 4.41 -10.21 -3.97
CA ALA A 224 4.73 -10.68 -2.63
C ALA A 224 4.25 -12.13 -2.45
N ASN A 225 5.14 -13.01 -1.96
CA ASN A 225 4.83 -14.41 -1.69
C ASN A 225 4.93 -14.65 -0.18
N LEU A 226 3.86 -15.19 0.42
CA LEU A 226 3.74 -15.41 1.85
C LEU A 226 3.48 -16.89 2.14
N GLY A 227 4.13 -17.40 3.19
CA GLY A 227 3.71 -18.63 3.86
C GLY A 227 2.95 -18.27 5.12
N VAL A 228 1.67 -18.65 5.20
CA VAL A 228 0.79 -18.29 6.30
C VAL A 228 0.37 -19.54 7.06
N ALA A 229 0.75 -19.61 8.34
CA ALA A 229 0.33 -20.67 9.24
C ALA A 229 -1.16 -20.52 9.55
N ARG A 230 -1.93 -21.56 9.21
CA ARG A 230 -3.36 -21.71 9.51
C ARG A 230 -3.53 -23.08 10.18
N GLY A 231 -3.60 -23.08 11.52
CA GLY A 231 -3.54 -24.31 12.31
C GLY A 231 -2.25 -25.09 12.06
N THR A 232 -2.35 -26.34 11.62
CA THR A 232 -1.21 -27.24 11.38
C THR A 232 -0.65 -27.16 9.95
N ARG A 233 -1.20 -26.30 9.09
CA ARG A 233 -0.81 -26.20 7.67
C ARG A 233 -0.25 -24.82 7.36
N ILE A 234 0.75 -24.79 6.48
CA ILE A 234 1.23 -23.56 5.85
C ILE A 234 0.48 -23.41 4.52
N VAL A 235 -0.25 -22.31 4.40
CA VAL A 235 -0.92 -21.90 3.16
C VAL A 235 -0.01 -20.92 2.44
N HIS A 236 0.28 -21.18 1.17
CA HIS A 236 1.01 -20.24 0.34
C HIS A 236 0.04 -19.25 -0.30
N GLU A 237 0.25 -17.98 -0.03
CA GLU A 237 -0.53 -16.88 -0.60
C GLU A 237 0.40 -16.01 -1.43
N GLN A 238 -0.09 -15.57 -2.59
CA GLN A 238 0.61 -14.65 -3.46
C GLN A 238 -0.23 -13.38 -3.63
N TYR A 239 0.44 -12.24 -3.73
CA TYR A 239 -0.20 -10.93 -3.86
C TYR A 239 0.51 -10.11 -4.94
N GLU A 240 -0.26 -9.48 -5.81
CA GLU A 240 0.23 -8.46 -6.73
C GLU A 240 0.09 -7.08 -6.06
N CYS A 241 1.22 -6.40 -5.95
CA CYS A 241 1.35 -5.13 -5.23
C CYS A 241 1.76 -4.03 -6.20
N VAL A 242 1.11 -2.87 -6.07
CA VAL A 242 1.42 -1.70 -6.89
C VAL A 242 1.50 -0.47 -6.04
N CYS A 243 2.57 0.30 -6.22
CA CYS A 243 2.70 1.62 -5.63
C CYS A 243 2.58 2.68 -6.71
N ALA A 244 1.68 3.64 -6.50
CA ALA A 244 1.49 4.80 -7.37
C ALA A 244 2.07 6.04 -6.69
N PHE A 245 2.92 6.78 -7.42
CA PHE A 245 3.55 8.01 -6.94
C PHE A 245 3.43 9.11 -7.97
N PHE A 246 3.07 10.31 -7.52
CA PHE A 246 3.12 11.49 -8.36
C PHE A 246 4.54 12.11 -8.35
N ARG A 247 5.18 12.15 -9.51
CA ARG A 247 6.52 12.70 -9.76
C ARG A 247 6.51 14.14 -10.26
N GLY A 248 5.34 14.70 -10.55
CA GLY A 248 5.17 16.08 -11.00
C GLY A 248 4.62 16.18 -12.42
N PRO A 249 4.11 17.36 -12.81
CA PRO A 249 3.30 17.54 -14.02
C PRO A 249 4.09 17.41 -15.34
N THR A 250 5.43 17.45 -15.27
CA THR A 250 6.31 17.35 -16.45
C THR A 250 6.88 15.96 -16.66
N ALA A 251 6.66 15.02 -15.72
CA ALA A 251 7.14 13.65 -15.85
C ALA A 251 6.17 12.82 -16.71
N GLU A 252 6.69 11.92 -17.52
CA GLU A 252 5.89 10.95 -18.26
C GLU A 252 5.31 9.88 -17.33
N THR A 253 4.22 9.23 -17.76
CA THR A 253 3.72 8.04 -17.09
C THR A 253 4.76 6.91 -17.19
N LYS A 254 5.10 6.28 -16.07
CA LYS A 254 6.09 5.19 -16.03
C LYS A 254 5.56 3.97 -15.32
N PHE A 255 5.88 2.80 -15.87
CA PHE A 255 5.66 1.51 -15.24
C PHE A 255 7.01 0.84 -14.99
N ILE A 256 7.28 0.49 -13.74
CA ILE A 256 8.50 -0.18 -13.34
C ILE A 256 8.11 -1.54 -12.77
N TRP A 257 8.60 -2.60 -13.41
CA TRP A 257 8.31 -3.98 -13.06
C TRP A 257 9.49 -4.56 -12.29
N HIS A 258 9.23 -5.00 -11.07
CA HIS A 258 10.23 -5.68 -10.26
C HIS A 258 9.91 -7.17 -10.21
N GLN A 259 10.83 -7.97 -10.72
CA GLN A 259 10.62 -9.41 -10.90
C GLN A 259 11.41 -10.24 -9.88
N THR A 260 12.49 -9.67 -9.34
CA THR A 260 13.40 -10.40 -8.45
C THR A 260 13.41 -9.81 -7.04
N PRO A 261 13.57 -10.64 -5.99
CA PRO A 261 13.73 -10.14 -4.62
C PRO A 261 14.87 -9.13 -4.48
N ARG A 262 15.97 -9.33 -5.22
CA ARG A 262 17.13 -8.42 -5.21
C ARG A 262 16.80 -7.01 -5.69
N GLU A 263 15.91 -6.87 -6.68
CA GLU A 263 15.43 -5.55 -7.12
C GLU A 263 14.59 -4.85 -6.06
N LEU A 264 13.93 -5.62 -5.19
CA LEU A 264 13.09 -5.11 -4.11
C LEU A 264 13.89 -4.69 -2.88
N GLU A 265 15.00 -5.37 -2.56
CA GLU A 265 15.81 -5.12 -1.35
C GLU A 265 16.23 -3.65 -1.13
N SER A 266 16.34 -2.88 -2.22
CA SER A 266 16.72 -1.46 -2.15
C SER A 266 15.59 -0.52 -1.71
N TRP A 267 14.33 -0.95 -1.78
CA TRP A 267 13.18 -0.06 -1.55
C TRP A 267 11.96 -0.74 -0.91
N VAL A 268 11.89 -2.07 -0.81
CA VAL A 268 10.84 -2.82 -0.14
C VAL A 268 11.42 -3.60 1.03
N GLN A 269 10.89 -3.34 2.23
CA GLN A 269 11.20 -4.08 3.44
C GLN A 269 10.05 -5.02 3.78
N PHE A 270 10.33 -6.33 3.85
CA PHE A 270 9.38 -7.29 4.40
C PHE A 270 9.61 -7.46 5.90
N ILE A 271 8.52 -7.42 6.66
CA ILE A 271 8.48 -7.72 8.08
C ILE A 271 7.34 -8.70 8.37
N ASN A 272 7.41 -9.41 9.49
CA ASN A 272 6.34 -10.29 9.94
C ASN A 272 5.75 -9.86 11.29
N ILE A 273 4.65 -10.49 11.68
CA ILE A 273 3.94 -10.18 12.93
C ILE A 273 4.86 -10.29 14.16
N ASP A 274 5.74 -11.30 14.22
CA ASP A 274 6.65 -11.51 15.35
C ASP A 274 7.65 -10.36 15.50
N GLN A 275 8.24 -9.92 14.39
CA GLN A 275 9.14 -8.77 14.35
C GLN A 275 8.42 -7.50 14.78
N MET A 276 7.17 -7.31 14.35
CA MET A 276 6.37 -6.15 14.71
C MET A 276 6.02 -6.12 16.20
N VAL A 277 5.55 -7.25 16.75
CA VAL A 277 5.22 -7.37 18.18
C VAL A 277 6.46 -7.14 19.05
N LYS A 278 7.61 -7.69 18.65
CA LYS A 278 8.87 -7.56 19.41
C LYS A 278 9.35 -6.12 19.54
N VAL A 279 9.00 -5.22 18.62
CA VAL A 279 9.44 -3.82 18.69
C VAL A 279 8.50 -2.92 19.49
N ILE A 280 7.29 -3.36 19.85
CA ILE A 280 6.26 -2.55 20.53
C ILE A 280 6.84 -1.73 21.70
N PRO A 281 7.63 -2.30 22.64
CA PRO A 281 8.15 -1.56 23.79
C PRO A 281 9.09 -0.39 23.41
N LYS A 282 9.56 -0.35 22.16
CA LYS A 282 10.48 0.67 21.64
C LYS A 282 9.77 1.75 20.83
N LEU A 283 8.47 1.62 20.57
CA LEU A 283 7.70 2.54 19.72
C LEU A 283 7.03 3.67 20.51
N THR A 284 6.96 3.56 21.84
CA THR A 284 6.48 4.62 22.75
C THR A 284 7.54 5.69 23.06
N ALA A 285 8.81 5.43 22.72
CA ALA A 285 9.97 6.25 23.09
C ALA A 285 10.29 7.38 22.07
#